data_AF-A0A2W5SFD4-F1
#
_entry.id   AF-A0A2W5SFD4-F1
#
_cell.length_a   1.000
_cell.length_b   1.000
_cell.length_c   1.000
_cell.angle_alpha   90.00
_cell.angle_beta   90.00
_cell.angle_gamma   90.00
#
_symmetry.space_group_name_H-M   'P 1'
#
loop_
_entity.id
_entity.type
_entity.pdbx_description
1 polymer ?
#
loop_
_entity_poly.entity_id
_entity_poly.type
_entity_poly.pdbx_seq_one_letter_code
_entity_poly.pdbx_strand_id
1 'polypeptide(L)'
;MPLSDLLVSQLTDPFRIGLIIALLYTALRNRAVTGQIGPLLAGIAFVAIIIPTVMQTSSTEPLMRLIVSGLASNAIILGVVWGLWTLLQRLRG
;
A
#
# COMPACT_ATOMS: atom_id res chain seq x y z
N MET A 1 -16.10 0.12 14.13
CA MET A 1 -14.83 0.38 14.84
C MET A 1 -14.44 1.85 14.66
N PRO A 2 -13.68 2.47 15.59
CA PRO A 2 -13.16 3.81 15.37
C PRO A 2 -12.18 3.82 14.20
N LEU A 3 -12.02 4.97 13.56
CA LEU A 3 -11.22 5.11 12.33
C LEU A 3 -9.73 4.82 12.57
N SER A 4 -9.24 5.06 13.79
CA SER A 4 -7.90 4.70 14.24
C SER A 4 -7.65 3.20 14.19
N ASP A 5 -8.58 2.40 14.73
CA ASP A 5 -8.43 0.94 14.80
C ASP A 5 -8.50 0.32 13.42
N LEU A 6 -9.36 0.87 12.55
CA LEU A 6 -9.45 0.46 11.16
C LEU A 6 -8.14 0.75 10.39
N LEU A 7 -7.54 1.92 10.61
CA LEU A 7 -6.24 2.27 10.03
C LEU A 7 -5.14 1.35 10.55
N VAL A 8 -5.04 1.15 11.86
CA VAL A 8 -4.02 0.27 12.46
C VAL A 8 -4.17 -1.14 11.93
N SER A 9 -5.38 -1.70 11.89
CA SER A 9 -5.64 -3.03 11.36
C SER A 9 -5.15 -3.18 9.93
N GLN A 10 -5.44 -2.21 9.06
CA GLN A 10 -4.99 -2.22 7.67
C GLN A 10 -3.48 -1.97 7.52
N LEU A 11 -2.87 -1.17 8.38
CA LEU A 11 -1.42 -0.94 8.40
C LEU A 11 -0.66 -2.22 8.77
N THR A 12 -1.24 -3.05 9.63
CA THR A 12 -0.64 -4.32 10.07
C THR A 12 -0.98 -5.51 9.19
N ASP A 13 -1.73 -5.32 8.09
CA ASP A 13 -2.09 -6.40 7.17
C ASP A 13 -0.86 -6.90 6.40
N PRO A 14 -0.40 -8.15 6.65
CA PRO A 14 0.83 -8.67 6.03
C PRO A 14 0.71 -8.83 4.51
N PHE A 15 -0.48 -9.16 4.00
CA PHE A 15 -0.69 -9.33 2.57
C PHE A 15 -0.57 -7.98 1.85
N ARG A 16 -1.21 -6.95 2.40
CA ARG A 16 -1.11 -5.58 1.91
C ARG A 16 0.33 -5.07 1.93
N ILE A 17 1.04 -5.27 3.03
CA ILE A 17 2.46 -4.89 3.14
C ILE A 17 3.27 -5.59 2.04
N GLY A 18 3.10 -6.90 1.87
CA GLY A 18 3.76 -7.67 0.81
C GLY A 18 3.49 -7.12 -0.59
N LEU A 19 2.23 -6.79 -0.90
CA LEU A 19 1.85 -6.21 -2.20
C LEU A 19 2.49 -4.84 -2.43
N ILE A 20 2.52 -3.96 -1.42
CA ILE A 20 3.15 -2.64 -1.55
C ILE A 20 4.66 -2.75 -1.72
N ILE A 21 5.32 -3.68 -1.02
CA ILE A 21 6.75 -3.97 -1.22
C ILE A 21 7.00 -4.45 -2.66
N ALA A 22 6.21 -5.41 -3.15
CA ALA A 22 6.34 -5.92 -4.51
C ALA A 22 6.08 -4.84 -5.56
N LEU A 23 5.09 -3.97 -5.32
CA LEU A 23 4.77 -2.82 -6.16
C LEU A 23 5.95 -1.85 -6.23
N LEU A 24 6.53 -1.47 -5.09
CA LEU A 24 7.70 -0.59 -5.06
C LEU A 24 8.87 -1.23 -5.80
N TYR A 25 9.17 -2.50 -5.54
CA TYR A 25 10.25 -3.21 -6.21
C TYR A 25 10.07 -3.21 -7.74
N THR A 26 8.86 -3.50 -8.21
CA THR A 26 8.52 -3.50 -9.64
C THR A 26 8.65 -2.11 -10.24
N ALA A 27 8.15 -1.07 -9.56
CA ALA A 27 8.25 0.31 -10.00
C ALA A 27 9.72 0.78 -10.10
N LEU A 28 10.55 0.39 -9.13
CA LEU A 28 11.99 0.67 -9.15
C LEU A 28 12.71 -0.07 -10.29
N ARG A 29 12.33 -1.33 -10.55
CA ARG A 29 12.89 -2.14 -11.64
C ARG A 29 12.57 -1.55 -13.01
N ASN A 30 11.36 -1.04 -13.19
CA ASN A 30 10.87 -0.53 -14.48
C ASN A 30 10.98 1.00 -14.64
N ARG A 31 11.68 1.66 -13.70
CA ARG A 31 11.80 3.13 -13.64
C ARG A 31 12.29 3.77 -14.95
N ALA A 32 13.13 3.06 -15.71
CA ALA A 32 13.71 3.56 -16.96
C ALA A 32 12.70 3.65 -18.12
N VAL A 33 11.60 2.91 -18.05
CA VAL A 33 10.59 2.83 -19.14
C VAL A 33 9.35 3.64 -18.80
N THR A 34 8.81 3.47 -17.60
CA THR A 34 7.48 4.01 -17.22
C THR A 34 7.55 5.12 -16.17
N GLY A 35 8.75 5.40 -15.65
CA GLY A 35 8.91 6.19 -14.43
C GLY A 35 8.38 5.45 -13.19
N GLN A 36 8.52 6.06 -12.02
CA GLN A 36 8.18 5.41 -10.75
C GLN A 36 6.79 5.80 -10.23
N ILE A 37 6.36 7.05 -10.43
CA ILE A 37 5.18 7.61 -9.74
C ILE A 37 3.86 7.04 -10.26
N GLY A 38 3.70 6.94 -11.59
CA GLY A 38 2.47 6.44 -12.20
C GLY A 38 2.09 5.03 -11.73
N PRO A 39 3.01 4.04 -11.82
CA PRO A 39 2.76 2.69 -11.31
C PRO A 39 2.47 2.65 -9.81
N LEU A 40 3.15 3.46 -8.99
CA LEU A 40 2.92 3.50 -7.54
C LEU A 40 1.53 3.99 -7.19
N LEU A 41 1.07 5.09 -7.80
CA LEU A 41 -0.27 5.64 -7.56
C LEU A 41 -1.36 4.66 -8.00
N ALA A 42 -1.22 4.08 -9.20
CA ALA A 42 -2.15 3.09 -9.71
C ALA A 42 -2.21 1.85 -8.81
N GLY A 43 -1.05 1.35 -8.36
CA GLY A 43 -0.98 0.18 -7.49
C GLY A 43 -1.56 0.45 -6.09
N ILE A 44 -1.33 1.62 -5.49
CA ILE A 44 -1.95 1.98 -4.21
C ILE A 44 -3.48 2.01 -4.33
N ALA A 45 -4.01 2.66 -5.38
CA ALA A 45 -5.44 2.73 -5.64
C ALA A 45 -6.03 1.33 -5.89
N PHE A 46 -5.34 0.52 -6.68
CA PHE A 46 -5.72 -0.88 -6.95
C PHE A 46 -5.81 -1.69 -5.65
N VAL A 47 -4.78 -1.66 -4.81
CA VAL A 47 -4.75 -2.40 -3.54
C VAL A 47 -5.86 -1.94 -2.59
N ALA A 48 -6.12 -0.62 -2.54
CA ALA A 48 -7.18 -0.05 -1.69
C ALA A 48 -8.59 -0.51 -2.08
N ILE A 49 -8.81 -0.83 -3.36
CA ILE A 49 -10.11 -1.28 -3.89
C ILE A 49 -10.21 -2.81 -3.87
N ILE A 50 -9.17 -3.52 -4.32
CA ILE A 50 -9.21 -4.97 -4.55
C ILE A 50 -9.33 -5.75 -3.23
N ILE A 51 -8.63 -5.33 -2.17
CA ILE A 51 -8.64 -6.05 -0.89
C ILE A 51 -10.06 -6.07 -0.29
N PRO A 52 -10.74 -4.93 -0.10
CA PRO A 52 -12.08 -4.96 0.48
C PRO A 52 -13.12 -5.59 -0.44
N THR A 53 -12.98 -5.48 -1.77
CA THR A 53 -13.97 -6.04 -2.71
C THR A 53 -13.85 -7.55 -2.92
N VAL A 54 -12.63 -8.11 -2.80
CA VAL A 54 -12.38 -9.53 -3.07
C VAL A 54 -12.21 -10.33 -1.78
N MET A 55 -11.56 -9.77 -0.76
CA MET A 55 -11.13 -10.53 0.43
C MET A 55 -11.96 -10.24 1.69
N GLN A 56 -12.74 -9.17 1.71
CA GLN A 56 -13.48 -8.74 2.91
C GLN A 56 -15.00 -8.80 2.74
N THR A 57 -15.48 -9.87 2.09
CA THR A 57 -16.89 -10.10 1.75
C THR A 57 -17.85 -10.12 2.96
N SER A 58 -17.34 -10.33 4.17
CA SER A 58 -18.13 -10.41 5.41
C SER A 58 -17.91 -9.22 6.37
N SER A 59 -17.28 -8.13 5.91
CA SER A 59 -17.02 -6.97 6.78
C SER A 59 -18.30 -6.19 7.09
N THR A 60 -18.46 -5.81 8.36
CA THR A 60 -19.58 -4.98 8.84
C THR A 60 -19.37 -3.48 8.56
N GLU A 61 -18.16 -3.07 8.16
CA GLU A 61 -17.85 -1.68 7.83
C GLU A 61 -18.29 -1.32 6.38
N PRO A 62 -18.76 -0.08 6.16
CA PRO A 62 -19.09 0.39 4.81
C PRO A 62 -17.90 0.33 3.85
N LEU A 63 -18.11 -0.20 2.65
CA LEU A 63 -17.07 -0.38 1.63
C LEU A 63 -16.29 0.90 1.31
N MET A 64 -16.98 2.05 1.23
CA MET A 64 -16.32 3.34 0.99
C MET A 64 -15.32 3.70 2.09
N ARG A 65 -15.66 3.39 3.35
CA ARG A 65 -14.78 3.65 4.49
C ARG A 65 -13.55 2.75 4.44
N LEU A 66 -13.71 1.48 4.05
CA LEU A 66 -12.59 0.54 3.84
C LEU A 66 -11.63 1.04 2.75
N ILE A 67 -12.15 1.51 1.62
CA ILE A 67 -11.32 2.02 0.52
C ILE A 67 -10.55 3.27 0.92
N VAL A 68 -11.20 4.27 1.52
CA VAL A 68 -10.56 5.53 1.90
C VAL A 68 -9.47 5.32 2.95
N SER A 69 -9.79 4.57 4.02
CA SER A 69 -8.80 4.21 5.04
C SER A 69 -7.68 3.33 4.46
N GLY A 70 -8.00 2.50 3.47
CA GLY A 70 -7.01 1.68 2.80
C GLY A 70 -6.06 2.46 1.91
N LEU A 71 -6.55 3.50 1.21
CA LEU A 71 -5.70 4.40 0.44
C LEU A 71 -4.68 5.11 1.35
N ALA A 72 -5.15 5.62 2.49
CA ALA A 72 -4.29 6.24 3.50
C ALA A 72 -3.25 5.24 4.03
N SER A 73 -3.67 4.04 4.40
CA SER A 73 -2.79 2.99 4.91
C SER A 73 -1.73 2.59 3.88
N ASN A 74 -2.12 2.39 2.62
CA ASN A 74 -1.22 2.03 1.54
C ASN A 74 -0.17 3.12 1.28
N ALA A 75 -0.57 4.39 1.32
CA ALA A 75 0.35 5.51 1.16
C ALA A 75 1.37 5.58 2.30
N ILE A 76 0.93 5.35 3.55
CA ILE A 76 1.82 5.29 4.72
C ILE A 76 2.82 4.13 4.58
N ILE A 77 2.32 2.92 4.28
CA ILE A 77 3.18 1.74 4.08
C ILE A 77 4.20 2.02 2.97
N LEU A 78 3.76 2.56 1.83
CA LEU A 78 4.66 2.88 0.74
C LEU A 78 5.74 3.89 1.17
N GLY A 79 5.36 4.95 1.89
CA GLY A 79 6.30 5.94 2.40
C GLY A 79 7.35 5.32 3.32
N VAL A 80 6.94 4.42 4.23
CA VAL A 80 7.84 3.69 5.13
C VAL A 80 8.77 2.76 4.33
N VAL A 81 8.22 1.91 3.46
CA VAL A 81 9.01 0.95 2.67
C VAL A 81 9.99 1.68 1.75
N TRP A 82 9.56 2.76 1.11
CA TRP A 82 10.41 3.56 0.25
C TRP A 82 11.50 4.29 1.05
N GLY A 83 11.16 4.81 2.23
CA GLY A 83 12.12 5.37 3.18
C GLY A 83 13.19 4.37 3.61
N LEU A 84 12.77 3.17 4.03
CA LEU A 84 13.70 2.09 4.41
C LEU A 84 14.58 1.67 3.23
N TRP A 85 14.00 1.54 2.04
CA TRP A 85 14.74 1.20 0.84
C TRP A 85 15.82 2.24 0.51
N THR A 86 15.47 3.53 0.54
CA THR A 86 16.44 4.61 0.29
C THR A 86 17.53 4.67 1.37
N LEU A 87 17.19 4.41 2.63
CA LEU A 87 18.17 4.31 3.72
C LEU A 87 19.13 3.13 3.50
N LEU A 88 18.61 1.94 3.16
CA LEU A 88 19.43 0.76 2.88
C LEU A 88 20.37 0.98 1.69
N GLN A 89 19.91 1.69 0.64
CA GLN A 89 20.78 2.05 -0.47
C GLN A 89 21.91 2.99 -0.06
N ARG A 90 21.65 3.94 0.85
CA ARG A 90 22.68 4.83 1.39
C ARG A 90 23.70 4.12 2.27
N LEU A 91 23.27 3.07 3.00
CA LEU A 91 24.16 2.29 3.88
C LEU A 91 24.97 1.22 3.13
N ARG A 92 24.51 0.80 1.95
CA ARG A 92 25.20 -0.17 1.07
C ARG A 92 26.09 0.50 0.02
N GLY A 93 25.97 1.81 -0.15
CA GLY A 93 26.92 2.64 -0.90
C GLY A 93 28.13 2.97 -0.06
#